data_AF-A0A916Q9Q2-F1
#
_entry.id   AF-A0A916Q9Q2-F1
#
_cell.length_a   1.000
_cell.length_b   1.000
_cell.length_c   1.000
_cell.angle_alpha   90.00
_cell.angle_beta   90.00
_cell.angle_gamma   90.00
#
_symmetry.space_group_name_H-M   'P 1'
#
loop_
_entity.id
_entity.type
_entity.pdbx_description
1 polymer ?
#
loop_
_entity_poly.entity_id
_entity_poly.type
_entity_poly.pdbx_seq_one_letter_code
_entity_poly.pdbx_strand_id
1 'polypeptide(L)'
;MAAERVPGARQAIYILRNADRVSNFCNDVIGDISGIVSGTAVTFVVLELLQTLQVQSNMTSTIVNVAFAALVSALTVGGKALGKNFAITQSTKIILLMGRFFYFMERRLKIRVFTGKRAKKSGKRGKKHAARTNQPT
;
A
#
# COMPACT_ATOMS: atom_id res chain seq x y z
N MET A 1 -13.86 -12.88 8.50
CA MET A 1 -13.58 -11.65 7.71
C MET A 1 -14.57 -11.40 6.55
N ALA A 2 -14.48 -12.06 5.38
CA ALA A 2 -15.41 -11.79 4.26
C ALA A 2 -16.86 -12.23 4.52
N ALA A 3 -17.03 -13.30 5.31
CA ALA A 3 -18.32 -13.86 5.69
C ALA A 3 -19.04 -13.07 6.81
N GLU A 4 -18.30 -12.33 7.65
CA GLU A 4 -18.82 -11.54 8.78
C GLU A 4 -19.32 -10.14 8.39
N ARG A 5 -19.23 -9.77 7.10
CA ARG A 5 -19.66 -8.45 6.59
C ARG A 5 -19.02 -7.26 7.31
N VAL A 6 -17.75 -7.37 7.67
CA VAL A 6 -17.00 -6.24 8.26
C VAL A 6 -16.97 -5.08 7.24
N PRO A 7 -17.30 -3.84 7.64
CA PRO A 7 -17.25 -2.68 6.73
C PRO A 7 -15.82 -2.51 6.18
N GLY A 8 -15.69 -2.37 4.86
CA GLY A 8 -14.39 -2.29 4.18
C GLY A 8 -13.74 -3.63 3.78
N ALA A 9 -14.33 -4.78 4.17
CA ALA A 9 -13.76 -6.09 3.82
C ALA A 9 -13.72 -6.37 2.31
N ARG A 10 -14.71 -5.87 1.55
CA ARG A 10 -14.73 -6.03 0.08
C ARG A 10 -13.59 -5.27 -0.59
N GLN A 11 -13.35 -4.03 -0.14
CA GLN A 11 -12.27 -3.17 -0.64
C GLN A 11 -10.91 -3.75 -0.26
N ALA A 12 -10.75 -4.25 0.97
CA ALA A 12 -9.55 -4.95 1.42
C ALA A 12 -9.21 -6.17 0.53
N ILE A 13 -10.20 -7.01 0.20
CA ILE A 13 -10.00 -8.16 -0.71
C ILE A 13 -9.63 -7.69 -2.13
N TYR A 14 -10.22 -6.59 -2.59
CA TYR A 14 -9.87 -6.03 -3.90
C TYR A 14 -8.42 -5.54 -3.95
N ILE A 15 -7.95 -4.85 -2.90
CA ILE A 15 -6.56 -4.42 -2.76
C ILE A 15 -5.64 -5.65 -2.77
N LEU A 16 -5.99 -6.69 -2.02
CA LEU A 16 -5.23 -7.95 -1.98
C LEU A 16 -5.16 -8.64 -3.35
N ARG A 17 -6.24 -8.60 -4.14
CA ARG A 17 -6.25 -9.15 -5.52
C ARG A 17 -5.38 -8.36 -6.50
N ASN A 18 -5.08 -7.10 -6.20
CA ASN A 18 -4.23 -6.25 -7.02
C ASN A 18 -2.94 -5.86 -6.26
N ALA A 19 -2.51 -6.71 -5.32
CA ALA A 19 -1.41 -6.39 -4.41
C ALA A 19 -0.13 -6.01 -5.15
N ASP A 20 0.19 -6.67 -6.26
CA ASP A 20 1.40 -6.37 -7.05
C ASP A 20 1.39 -4.94 -7.58
N ARG A 21 0.26 -4.48 -8.11
CA ARG A 21 0.13 -3.12 -8.66
C ARG A 21 0.16 -2.07 -7.55
N VAL A 22 -0.49 -2.35 -6.42
CA VAL A 22 -0.48 -1.46 -5.25
C VAL A 22 0.91 -1.41 -4.61
N SER A 23 1.62 -2.53 -4.60
CA SER A 23 2.99 -2.64 -4.08
C SER A 23 3.96 -1.80 -4.91
N ASN A 24 3.97 -1.93 -6.24
CA ASN A 24 4.83 -1.09 -7.09
C ASN A 24 4.50 0.40 -6.93
N PHE A 25 3.21 0.75 -6.80
CA PHE A 25 2.84 2.14 -6.55
C PHE A 25 3.39 2.67 -5.22
N CYS A 26 3.16 1.96 -4.11
CA CYS A 26 3.58 2.42 -2.80
C CYS A 26 5.09 2.31 -2.55
N ASN A 27 5.74 1.27 -3.08
CA ASN A 27 7.16 1.03 -2.87
C ASN A 27 8.04 1.89 -3.79
N ASP A 28 7.64 2.00 -5.04
CA ASP A 28 8.46 2.63 -6.09
C ASP A 28 7.96 4.05 -6.33
N VAL A 29 6.74 4.26 -6.81
CA VAL A 29 6.26 5.62 -7.17
C VAL A 29 6.27 6.58 -5.97
N ILE A 30 5.63 6.21 -4.86
CA ILE A 30 5.63 7.06 -3.65
C ILE A 30 7.05 7.15 -3.06
N GLY A 31 7.82 6.07 -3.15
CA GLY A 31 9.19 6.01 -2.67
C GLY A 31 10.13 6.95 -3.42
N ASP A 32 10.02 7.03 -4.73
CA ASP A 32 10.87 7.85 -5.61
C ASP A 32 10.52 9.32 -5.46
N ILE A 33 9.22 9.65 -5.40
CA ILE A 33 8.77 11.02 -5.16
C ILE A 33 9.28 11.53 -3.79
N SER A 34 9.09 10.74 -2.73
CA SER A 34 9.56 11.14 -1.40
C SER A 34 11.08 11.24 -1.31
N GLY A 35 11.81 10.35 -2.01
CA GLY A 35 13.27 10.42 -2.12
C GLY A 35 13.76 11.71 -2.79
N ILE A 36 13.16 12.10 -3.93
CA ILE A 36 13.54 13.33 -4.65
C ILE A 36 13.20 14.57 -3.84
N VAL A 37 11.99 14.64 -3.27
CA VAL A 37 11.56 15.80 -2.46
C VAL A 37 12.42 15.93 -1.20
N SER A 38 12.73 14.82 -0.53
CA SER A 38 13.60 14.84 0.65
C SER A 38 15.03 15.26 0.30
N GLY A 39 15.61 14.73 -0.78
CA GLY A 39 16.97 15.08 -1.21
C GLY A 39 17.11 16.55 -1.60
N THR A 40 16.13 17.10 -2.31
CA THR A 40 16.11 18.54 -2.65
C THR A 40 15.95 19.41 -1.40
N ALA A 41 15.07 19.06 -0.47
CA ALA A 41 14.90 19.78 0.79
C ALA A 41 16.20 19.81 1.62
N VAL A 42 16.89 18.67 1.73
CA VAL A 42 18.18 18.58 2.44
C VAL A 42 19.23 19.47 1.79
N THR A 43 19.27 19.52 0.45
CA THR A 43 20.21 20.39 -0.26
C THR A 43 19.98 21.85 0.12
N PHE A 44 18.73 22.31 0.20
CA PHE A 44 18.43 23.68 0.65
C PHE A 44 18.87 23.93 2.09
N VAL A 45 18.56 23.00 3.01
CA VAL A 45 18.96 23.12 4.42
C VAL A 45 20.48 23.18 4.57
N VAL A 46 21.20 22.33 3.83
CA VAL A 46 22.67 22.31 3.83
C VAL A 46 23.23 23.62 3.28
N LEU A 47 22.68 24.16 2.19
CA LEU A 47 23.13 25.45 1.63
C LEU A 47 22.98 26.59 2.64
N GLU A 48 21.83 26.70 3.31
CA GLU A 48 21.58 27.71 4.33
C GLU A 48 22.49 27.53 5.57
N LEU A 49 22.75 26.28 5.96
CA LEU A 49 23.66 25.94 7.05
C LEU A 49 25.11 26.37 6.73
N LEU A 50 25.59 26.10 5.52
CA LEU A 50 26.94 26.49 5.08
C LEU A 50 27.11 28.00 5.04
N GLN A 51 26.08 28.73 4.60
CA GLN A 51 26.08 30.19 4.59
C GLN A 51 26.12 30.77 6.01
N THR A 52 25.31 30.22 6.91
CA THR A 52 25.21 30.69 8.31
C THR A 52 26.51 30.45 9.09
N LEU A 53 27.17 29.32 8.86
CA LEU A 53 28.42 28.96 9.57
C LEU A 53 29.69 29.61 8.98
N GLN A 54 29.55 30.44 7.92
CA GLN A 54 30.67 31.12 7.23
C GLN A 54 31.85 30.16 6.93
N VAL A 55 31.54 28.93 6.54
CA VAL A 55 32.55 27.91 6.27
C VAL A 55 33.29 28.27 4.99
N GLN A 56 34.50 28.82 5.12
CA GLN A 56 35.32 29.26 3.98
C GLN A 56 36.08 28.13 3.29
N SER A 57 36.15 26.94 3.90
CA SER A 57 36.91 25.82 3.34
C SER A 57 36.03 24.88 2.49
N ASN A 58 36.27 24.88 1.18
CA ASN A 58 35.54 24.06 0.20
C ASN A 58 35.51 22.56 0.54
N MET A 59 36.55 22.05 1.21
CA MET A 59 36.63 20.65 1.64
C MET A 59 35.62 20.31 2.74
N THR A 60 35.48 21.16 3.76
CA THR A 60 34.56 20.88 4.88
C THR A 60 33.10 21.02 4.43
N SER A 61 32.80 22.01 3.57
CA SER A 61 31.51 22.19 2.91
C SER A 61 31.07 20.93 2.15
N THR A 62 31.97 20.32 1.39
CA THR A 62 31.68 19.10 0.62
C THR A 62 31.44 17.90 1.53
N ILE A 63 32.27 17.74 2.57
CA ILE A 63 32.13 16.65 3.54
C ILE A 63 30.78 16.75 4.28
N VAL A 64 30.40 17.94 4.72
CA VAL A 64 29.12 18.17 5.41
C VAL A 64 27.95 17.85 4.47
N ASN A 65 27.97 18.32 3.22
CA ASN A 65 26.91 18.02 2.26
C ASN A 65 26.76 16.53 1.99
N VAL A 66 27.88 15.83 1.74
CA VAL A 66 27.88 14.38 1.52
C VAL A 66 27.42 13.64 2.77
N ALA A 67 27.83 14.07 3.97
CA ALA A 67 27.41 13.45 5.23
C ALA A 67 25.89 13.58 5.45
N PHE A 68 25.32 14.76 5.22
CA PHE A 68 23.86 14.97 5.33
C PHE A 68 23.08 14.18 4.28
N ALA A 69 23.56 14.17 3.02
CA ALA A 69 22.94 13.38 1.95
C ALA A 69 23.00 11.87 2.27
N ALA A 70 24.14 11.38 2.76
CA ALA A 70 24.31 9.99 3.17
C ALA A 70 23.39 9.62 4.35
N LEU A 71 23.28 10.50 5.35
CA LEU A 71 22.41 10.30 6.51
C LEU A 71 20.93 10.20 6.09
N VAL A 72 20.48 11.11 5.23
CA VAL A 72 19.08 11.09 4.74
C VAL A 72 18.83 9.89 3.84
N SER A 73 19.77 9.54 2.97
CA SER A 73 19.68 8.34 2.13
C SER A 73 19.59 7.07 2.99
N ALA A 74 20.46 6.95 4.00
CA ALA A 74 20.44 5.83 4.93
C ALA A 74 19.12 5.75 5.72
N LEU A 75 18.60 6.88 6.20
CA LEU A 75 17.30 6.93 6.87
C LEU A 75 16.15 6.58 5.93
N THR A 76 16.20 7.02 4.68
CA THR A 76 15.13 6.77 3.68
C THR A 76 15.09 5.29 3.28
N VAL A 77 16.25 4.71 2.93
CA VAL A 77 16.37 3.30 2.54
C VAL A 77 16.19 2.38 3.75
N GLY A 78 16.78 2.74 4.90
CA GLY A 78 16.63 2.01 6.15
C GLY A 78 15.20 2.03 6.68
N GLY A 79 14.50 3.16 6.54
CA GLY A 79 13.09 3.28 6.89
C GLY A 79 12.19 2.34 6.09
N LYS A 80 12.44 2.17 4.78
CA LYS A 80 11.71 1.18 3.95
C LYS A 80 11.92 -0.24 4.48
N ALA A 81 13.14 -0.61 4.88
CA ALA A 81 13.45 -1.94 5.39
C ALA A 81 12.78 -2.20 6.76
N LEU A 82 12.89 -1.24 7.69
CA LEU A 82 12.25 -1.30 9.01
C LEU A 82 10.72 -1.40 8.88
N GLY A 83 10.14 -0.57 8.00
CA GLY A 83 8.70 -0.54 7.73
C GLY A 83 8.18 -1.84 7.13
N LYS A 84 8.93 -2.50 6.22
CA LYS A 84 8.53 -3.79 5.64
C LYS A 84 8.36 -4.87 6.69
N ASN A 85 9.31 -4.99 7.63
CA ASN A 85 9.21 -6.02 8.68
C ASN A 85 7.96 -5.80 9.55
N PHE A 86 7.74 -4.57 10.00
CA PHE A 86 6.56 -4.19 10.76
C PHE A 86 5.24 -4.44 9.98
N ALA A 87 5.22 -4.08 8.70
CA ALA A 87 4.05 -4.22 7.84
C ALA A 87 3.67 -5.69 7.60
N ILE A 88 4.63 -6.60 7.51
CA ILE A 88 4.36 -8.03 7.34
C ILE A 88 3.71 -8.61 8.60
N THR A 89 4.24 -8.29 9.78
CA THR A 89 3.72 -8.80 11.06
C THR A 89 2.27 -8.36 11.31
N GLN A 90 1.88 -7.15 10.89
CA GLN A 90 0.50 -6.63 11.07
C GLN A 90 -0.26 -6.40 9.75
N SER A 91 0.12 -7.11 8.70
CA SER A 91 -0.43 -6.98 7.33
C SER A 91 -1.96 -7.05 7.30
N THR A 92 -2.57 -8.00 8.00
CA THR A 92 -4.03 -8.16 8.05
C THR A 92 -4.75 -6.93 8.59
N LYS A 93 -4.23 -6.30 9.66
CA LYS A 93 -4.83 -5.10 10.25
C LYS A 93 -4.66 -3.89 9.33
N ILE A 94 -3.49 -3.75 8.71
CA ILE A 94 -3.18 -2.66 7.77
C ILE A 94 -4.09 -2.74 6.54
N ILE A 95 -4.23 -3.91 5.93
CA ILE A 95 -5.08 -4.12 4.75
C ILE A 95 -6.56 -3.86 5.11
N LEU A 96 -7.00 -4.26 6.30
CA LEU A 96 -8.37 -3.99 6.75
C LEU A 96 -8.61 -2.49 7.01
N LEU A 97 -7.62 -1.79 7.58
CA LEU A 97 -7.68 -0.34 7.78
C LEU A 97 -7.75 0.39 6.44
N MET A 98 -6.91 0.01 5.47
CA MET A 98 -6.97 0.53 4.11
C MET A 98 -8.32 0.23 3.45
N GLY A 99 -8.85 -0.98 3.61
CA GLY A 99 -10.20 -1.32 3.15
C GLY A 99 -11.30 -0.45 3.77
N ARG A 100 -11.22 -0.14 5.07
CA ARG A 100 -12.13 0.80 5.75
C ARG A 100 -11.97 2.23 5.25
N PHE A 101 -10.74 2.67 5.01
CA PHE A 101 -10.44 3.99 4.45
C PHE A 101 -11.04 4.15 3.05
N PHE A 102 -10.82 3.19 2.16
CA PHE A 102 -11.43 3.18 0.83
C PHE A 102 -12.95 3.08 0.88
N TYR A 103 -13.52 2.29 1.79
CA TYR A 103 -14.96 2.23 2.01
C TYR A 103 -15.54 3.57 2.48
N PHE A 104 -14.86 4.26 3.41
CA PHE A 104 -15.24 5.59 3.86
C PHE A 104 -15.16 6.62 2.73
N MET A 105 -14.08 6.58 1.95
CA MET A 105 -13.86 7.44 0.80
C MET A 105 -14.95 7.23 -0.28
N GLU A 106 -15.29 5.98 -0.60
CA GLU A 106 -16.36 5.63 -1.54
C GLU A 106 -17.73 6.15 -1.07
N ARG A 107 -18.00 6.10 0.24
CA ARG A 107 -19.25 6.59 0.85
C ARG A 107 -19.36 8.12 0.84
N ARG A 108 -18.23 8.84 0.96
CA ARG A 108 -18.17 10.31 0.97
C ARG A 108 -18.07 10.92 -0.43
N LEU A 109 -17.37 10.25 -1.35
CA LEU A 109 -17.10 10.78 -2.70
C LEU A 109 -18.03 10.23 -3.80
N LYS A 110 -18.93 9.27 -3.51
CA LYS A 110 -19.92 8.70 -4.47
C LYS A 110 -19.34 8.21 -5.81
N ILE A 111 -18.03 8.01 -5.93
CA ILE A 111 -17.41 7.47 -7.14
C ILE A 111 -17.63 5.95 -7.12
N ARG A 112 -18.51 5.45 -7.99
CA ARG A 112 -18.72 4.00 -8.24
C ARG A 112 -17.48 3.42 -8.94
N VAL A 113 -16.36 3.26 -8.25
CA VAL A 113 -15.16 2.62 -8.82
C VAL A 113 -15.31 1.09 -8.81
N PHE A 114 -16.07 0.52 -7.88
CA PHE A 114 -16.12 -0.92 -7.65
C PHE A 114 -17.48 -1.58 -7.88
N THR A 115 -17.95 -1.56 -9.13
CA THR A 115 -18.97 -2.53 -9.57
C THR A 115 -18.29 -3.80 -10.07
N GLY A 116 -17.80 -4.62 -9.13
CA GLY A 116 -17.45 -6.02 -9.41
C GLY A 116 -18.73 -6.85 -9.53
N LYS A 117 -19.01 -7.33 -10.74
CA LYS A 117 -20.16 -8.17 -11.16
C LYS A 117 -20.73 -9.04 -10.02
N ARG A 118 -22.04 -8.94 -9.77
CA ARG A 118 -22.81 -9.97 -9.05
C ARG A 118 -22.46 -11.32 -9.70
N ALA A 119 -21.79 -12.21 -8.98
CA ALA A 119 -21.73 -13.61 -9.37
C ALA A 119 -23.18 -14.08 -9.50
N LYS A 120 -23.59 -14.37 -10.74
CA LYS A 120 -24.92 -14.86 -11.08
C LYS A 120 -25.05 -16.19 -10.34
N LYS A 121 -25.80 -16.18 -9.24
CA LYS A 121 -26.14 -17.38 -8.47
C LYS A 121 -26.96 -18.26 -9.42
N SER A 122 -26.32 -19.24 -10.04
CA SER A 122 -27.01 -20.28 -10.81
C SER A 122 -27.80 -21.11 -9.79
N GLY A 123 -29.01 -20.64 -9.49
CA GLY A 123 -30.03 -21.43 -8.84
C GLY A 123 -30.66 -22.33 -9.87
N LYS A 124 -30.18 -23.57 -9.99
CA LYS A 124 -31.04 -24.69 -10.40
C LYS A 124 -30.98 -25.77 -9.34
N ARG A 125 -31.80 -25.54 -8.32
CA ARG A 125 -32.27 -26.55 -7.38
C ARG A 125 -33.40 -27.29 -8.08
N GLY A 126 -33.18 -28.53 -8.46
CA GLY A 126 -34.19 -29.47 -8.94
C GLY A 126 -33.93 -30.84 -8.34
N LYS A 127 -34.44 -31.05 -7.12
CA LYS A 127 -34.67 -32.39 -6.57
C LYS A 127 -35.82 -33.05 -7.35
N LYS A 128 -35.90 -34.39 -7.28
CA LYS A 128 -36.88 -35.35 -7.84
C LYS A 128 -36.33 -35.98 -9.14
N HIS A 129 -36.08 -37.28 -9.27
CA HIS A 129 -36.77 -38.44 -8.70
C HIS A 129 -35.81 -39.59 -8.40
N ALA A 130 -36.11 -40.30 -7.31
CA ALA A 130 -35.72 -41.68 -7.15
C ALA A 130 -36.43 -42.52 -8.22
N ALA A 131 -35.69 -43.38 -8.91
CA ALA A 131 -36.23 -44.55 -9.60
C ALA A 131 -35.42 -45.76 -9.12
N ARG A 132 -35.91 -46.35 -8.04
CA ARG A 132 -35.63 -47.72 -7.66
C ARG A 132 -36.65 -48.54 -8.43
N THR A 133 -36.24 -49.29 -9.45
CA THR A 133 -37.08 -50.37 -9.99
C THR A 133 -36.19 -51.54 -10.37
N ASN A 134 -36.62 -52.69 -9.87
CA ASN A 134 -35.98 -54.00 -9.89
C ASN A 134 -35.77 -54.57 -11.32
N GLN A 135 -34.86 -55.54 -11.42
CA GLN A 135 -34.95 -56.71 -12.35
C GLN A 135 -36.41 -57.20 -12.51
N PRO A 136 -36.84 -57.86 -13.61
CA PRO A 136 -36.13 -58.99 -14.26
C PRO A 136 -36.31 -59.13 -15.80
N THR A 137 -35.41 -59.87 -16.45
CA THR A 137 -35.66 -61.08 -17.28
C THR A 137 -34.34 -61.58 -17.83
#